data_AF-A0A538AYM1-F1
#
_entry.id   AF-A0A538AYM1-F1
#
_cell.length_a   1.000
_cell.length_b   1.000
_cell.length_c   1.000
_cell.angle_alpha   90.00
_cell.angle_beta   90.00
_cell.angle_gamma   90.00
#
_symmetry.space_group_name_H-M   'P 1'
#
loop_
_entity.id
_entity.type
_entity.pdbx_description
1 polymer ?
#
loop_
_entity_poly.entity_id
_entity_poly.type
_entity_poly.pdbx_seq_one_letter_code
_entity_poly.pdbx_strand_id
1 'polypeptide(L)'
;MSSYLPPFVTEWGDHIVADCVPASGLMLANKVDRGGHPSGVAEREALQDAMGTQDTGADGAQLAAGLVARYGLRMGVGYSWANIAAALSDPGFGVVLFGTYQSLPGDIRAMGGQPGYTGGHAMYAQANGVGSVTLGDPLGAGYLEHVPIASLRAFCAGLGFMHLAALERVYQAGWRAYVGPGHVTFWHVLRFTHALYAGRPTDWQRVSTAPVAHGSPGFWSVSAGYYAGLYLVAGRSGPFRVRAIMSDGSSRDVDEAR
;
A
#
# COMPACT_ATOMS: atom_id res chain seq x y z
N MET A 1 8.40 3.66 -10.85
CA MET A 1 7.28 2.90 -10.24
C MET A 1 6.34 3.92 -9.64
N SER A 2 5.02 3.82 -9.86
CA SER A 2 4.05 4.67 -9.15
C SER A 2 3.92 4.15 -7.73
N SER A 3 4.21 4.98 -6.72
CA SER A 3 3.96 4.65 -5.32
C SER A 3 2.46 4.60 -5.08
N TYR A 4 1.95 3.50 -4.54
CA TYR A 4 0.58 3.44 -4.05
C TYR A 4 0.39 4.47 -2.92
N LEU A 5 -0.63 5.31 -3.02
CA LEU A 5 -1.06 6.24 -1.98
C LEU A 5 -2.30 5.62 -1.30
N PRO A 6 -2.27 5.36 0.02
CA PRO A 6 -3.40 4.75 0.71
C PRO A 6 -4.61 5.70 0.78
N PRO A 7 -5.82 5.18 1.04
CA PRO A 7 -6.96 6.04 1.32
C PRO A 7 -6.67 6.92 2.53
N PHE A 8 -7.10 8.18 2.47
CA PHE A 8 -6.93 9.12 3.57
C PHE A 8 -7.85 8.77 4.73
N VAL A 9 -7.33 8.83 5.96
CA VAL A 9 -8.10 8.59 7.19
C VAL A 9 -8.03 9.85 8.05
N THR A 10 -9.18 10.46 8.29
CA THR A 10 -9.32 11.60 9.21
C THR A 10 -9.61 11.12 10.63
N GLU A 11 -9.31 11.97 11.61
CA GLU A 11 -9.80 11.80 12.98
C GLU A 11 -11.18 12.44 13.22
N TRP A 12 -11.76 13.12 12.23
CA TRP A 12 -13.03 13.83 12.40
C TRP A 12 -14.21 12.84 12.60
N GLY A 13 -14.88 12.98 13.75
CA GLY A 13 -16.01 12.19 14.27
C GLY A 13 -16.45 12.75 15.63
N ASP A 14 -17.36 12.11 16.37
CA ASP A 14 -17.90 12.64 17.64
C ASP A 14 -16.87 12.71 18.80
N HIS A 15 -15.67 12.14 18.63
CA HIS A 15 -14.58 12.13 19.62
C HIS A 15 -13.31 12.78 19.03
N ILE A 16 -13.05 14.05 19.38
CA ILE A 16 -12.16 14.95 18.60
C ILE A 16 -10.69 15.04 19.09
N VAL A 17 -10.17 14.24 20.04
CA VAL A 17 -8.82 14.54 20.60
C VAL A 17 -7.84 13.35 20.77
N ALA A 18 -8.18 12.11 20.42
CA ALA A 18 -7.30 10.95 20.72
C ALA A 18 -6.87 10.09 19.51
N ASP A 19 -7.31 10.41 18.30
CA ASP A 19 -7.34 9.42 17.20
C ASP A 19 -6.26 9.63 16.11
N CYS A 20 -5.39 10.64 16.25
CA CYS A 20 -4.34 10.93 15.25
C CYS A 20 -3.38 9.75 15.03
N VAL A 21 -3.08 9.01 16.11
CA VAL A 21 -2.18 7.86 16.09
C VAL A 21 -2.80 6.68 15.34
N PRO A 22 -3.98 6.15 15.71
CA PRO A 22 -4.60 5.06 14.96
C PRO A 22 -4.99 5.48 13.53
N ALA A 23 -5.40 6.73 13.28
CA ALA A 23 -5.68 7.21 11.91
C ALA A 23 -4.43 7.15 11.02
N SER A 24 -3.30 7.67 11.51
CA SER A 24 -2.01 7.61 10.81
C SER A 24 -1.52 6.17 10.63
N GLY A 25 -1.72 5.34 11.65
CA GLY A 25 -1.45 3.91 11.62
C GLY A 25 -2.23 3.17 10.53
N LEU A 26 -3.52 3.46 10.38
CA LEU A 26 -4.39 2.83 9.38
C LEU A 26 -4.00 3.24 7.95
N MET A 27 -3.58 4.49 7.74
CA MET A 27 -2.98 4.91 6.47
C MET A 27 -1.70 4.10 6.18
N LEU A 28 -0.84 3.91 7.18
CA LEU A 28 0.36 3.08 7.04
C LEU A 28 0.02 1.61 6.75
N ALA A 29 -0.95 1.01 7.43
CA ALA A 29 -1.38 -0.36 7.18
C ALA A 29 -1.90 -0.53 5.75
N ASN A 30 -2.70 0.42 5.28
CA ASN A 30 -3.20 0.42 3.91
C ASN A 30 -2.10 0.68 2.89
N LYS A 31 -1.07 1.46 3.22
CA LYS A 31 0.12 1.59 2.37
C LYS A 31 0.80 0.24 2.21
N VAL A 32 1.04 -0.45 3.32
CA VAL A 32 1.76 -1.72 3.33
C VAL A 32 0.99 -2.80 2.59
N ASP A 33 -0.33 -2.83 2.77
CA ASP A 33 -1.22 -3.87 2.24
C ASP A 33 -2.01 -3.44 0.99
N ARG A 34 -1.66 -2.31 0.35
CA ARG A 34 -2.31 -1.75 -0.84
C ARG A 34 -3.83 -1.62 -0.75
N GLY A 35 -4.34 -1.11 0.37
CA GLY A 35 -5.78 -0.92 0.56
C GLY A 35 -6.50 -2.19 1.01
N GLY A 36 -5.76 -3.15 1.60
CA GLY A 36 -6.33 -4.40 2.11
C GLY A 36 -7.30 -4.24 3.28
N HIS A 37 -7.41 -3.03 3.87
CA HIS A 37 -8.23 -2.77 5.05
C HIS A 37 -9.24 -1.63 4.79
N PRO A 38 -10.45 -1.71 5.37
CA PRO A 38 -11.36 -0.56 5.37
C PRO A 38 -10.69 0.69 5.95
N SER A 39 -11.01 1.88 5.47
CA SER A 39 -10.41 3.15 5.93
C SER A 39 -11.40 4.02 6.72
N GLY A 40 -12.38 3.39 7.35
CA GLY A 40 -13.45 4.06 8.11
C GLY A 40 -13.22 4.07 9.61
N VAL A 41 -14.11 4.76 10.33
CA VAL A 41 -14.08 4.91 11.80
C VAL A 41 -14.00 3.56 12.52
N ALA A 42 -14.82 2.59 12.14
CA ALA A 42 -14.84 1.27 12.79
C ALA A 42 -13.49 0.52 12.70
N GLU A 43 -12.75 0.66 11.60
CA GLU A 43 -11.45 0.01 11.46
C GLU A 43 -10.35 0.74 12.25
N ARG A 44 -10.47 2.07 12.38
CA ARG A 44 -9.62 2.88 13.25
C ARG A 44 -9.83 2.52 14.72
N GLU A 45 -11.08 2.40 15.16
CA GLU A 45 -11.44 1.95 16.52
C GLU A 45 -10.93 0.53 16.79
N ALA A 46 -11.08 -0.39 15.82
CA ALA A 46 -10.53 -1.74 15.96
C ALA A 46 -9.00 -1.76 16.08
N LEU A 47 -8.29 -0.83 15.43
CA LEU A 47 -6.86 -0.64 15.64
C LEU A 47 -6.56 -0.06 17.02
N GLN A 48 -7.33 0.92 17.49
CA GLN A 48 -7.19 1.49 18.83
C GLN A 48 -7.42 0.46 19.95
N ASP A 49 -8.39 -0.44 19.76
CA ASP A 49 -8.61 -1.60 20.64
C ASP A 49 -7.39 -2.52 20.67
N ALA A 50 -6.81 -2.81 19.51
CA ALA A 50 -5.59 -3.62 19.42
C ALA A 50 -4.36 -2.93 20.02
N MET A 51 -4.35 -1.59 20.07
CA MET A 51 -3.34 -0.79 20.77
C MET A 51 -3.55 -0.78 22.29
N GLY A 52 -4.77 -1.05 22.76
CA GLY A 52 -5.15 -0.97 24.18
C GLY A 52 -5.28 0.46 24.70
N THR A 53 -5.64 1.42 23.84
CA THR A 53 -5.61 2.88 24.15
C THR A 53 -6.98 3.54 24.00
N GLN A 54 -8.05 2.84 24.39
CA GLN A 54 -9.40 3.41 24.42
C GLN A 54 -9.41 4.68 25.29
N ASP A 55 -9.98 5.77 24.77
CA ASP A 55 -10.21 7.05 25.46
C ASP A 55 -8.98 7.82 25.99
N THR A 56 -7.76 7.43 25.61
CA THR A 56 -6.51 8.10 26.01
C THR A 56 -5.59 8.30 24.82
N GLY A 57 -4.70 9.30 24.90
CA GLY A 57 -3.68 9.49 23.88
C GLY A 57 -2.79 8.26 23.76
N ALA A 58 -2.41 7.90 22.54
CA ALA A 58 -1.53 6.76 22.27
C ALA A 58 -0.10 7.19 21.92
N ASP A 59 0.86 6.30 22.13
CA ASP A 59 2.25 6.48 21.71
C ASP A 59 2.65 5.55 20.54
N GLY A 60 3.87 5.74 20.04
CA GLY A 60 4.38 4.94 18.93
C GLY A 60 4.62 3.46 19.26
N ALA A 61 4.89 3.12 20.53
CA ALA A 61 5.07 1.72 20.93
C ALA A 61 3.72 0.98 20.94
N GLN A 62 2.68 1.63 21.45
CA GLN A 62 1.30 1.12 21.41
C GLN A 62 0.83 0.96 19.96
N LEU A 63 1.07 1.95 19.10
CA LEU A 63 0.73 1.81 17.68
C LEU A 63 1.48 0.64 17.02
N ALA A 64 2.78 0.48 17.26
CA ALA A 64 3.55 -0.63 16.71
C ALA A 64 2.97 -1.99 17.16
N ALA A 65 2.63 -2.12 18.44
CA ALA A 65 1.99 -3.32 18.98
C ALA A 65 0.63 -3.60 18.32
N GLY A 66 -0.22 -2.58 18.18
CA GLY A 66 -1.53 -2.68 17.53
C GLY A 66 -1.43 -3.10 16.05
N LEU A 67 -0.52 -2.49 15.29
CA LEU A 67 -0.29 -2.85 13.88
C LEU A 67 0.22 -4.29 13.71
N VAL A 68 1.06 -4.77 14.63
CA VAL A 68 1.49 -6.18 14.65
C VAL A 68 0.31 -7.09 14.99
N ALA A 69 -0.44 -6.78 16.06
CA ALA A 69 -1.53 -7.62 16.53
C ALA A 69 -2.69 -7.72 15.53
N ARG A 70 -3.07 -6.60 14.91
CA ARG A 70 -4.26 -6.50 14.04
C ARG A 70 -4.00 -6.87 12.58
N TYR A 71 -2.79 -6.60 12.07
CA TYR A 71 -2.45 -6.71 10.65
C TYR A 71 -1.20 -7.55 10.35
N GLY A 72 -0.49 -8.01 11.39
CA GLY A 72 0.73 -8.79 11.24
C GLY A 72 1.87 -8.03 10.55
N LEU A 73 1.88 -6.69 10.64
CA LEU A 73 2.90 -5.87 9.98
C LEU A 73 4.25 -6.01 10.67
N ARG A 74 5.33 -5.98 9.88
CA ARG A 74 6.69 -5.84 10.40
C ARG A 74 7.05 -4.36 10.38
N MET A 75 7.33 -3.83 11.55
CA MET A 75 7.55 -2.40 11.76
C MET A 75 9.00 -2.13 12.12
N GLY A 76 9.59 -1.09 11.55
CA GLY A 76 10.79 -0.44 12.07
C GLY A 76 10.37 0.67 13.02
N VAL A 77 10.88 0.64 14.26
CA VAL A 77 10.76 1.75 15.22
C VAL A 77 12.11 2.46 15.24
N GLY A 78 12.11 3.79 15.16
CA GLY A 78 13.35 4.56 15.19
C GLY A 78 13.19 5.90 15.90
N TYR A 79 14.34 6.50 16.24
CA TYR A 79 14.44 7.72 17.04
C TYR A 79 15.50 8.69 16.48
N SER A 80 15.71 8.68 15.16
CA SER A 80 16.73 9.50 14.52
C SER A 80 16.21 10.14 13.25
N TRP A 81 16.63 11.39 13.03
CA TRP A 81 16.32 12.10 11.79
C TRP A 81 16.90 11.40 10.56
N ALA A 82 18.08 10.79 10.68
CA ALA A 82 18.71 10.07 9.58
C ALA A 82 17.85 8.90 9.10
N ASN A 83 17.24 8.14 10.02
CA ASN A 83 16.35 7.04 9.68
C ASN A 83 15.04 7.53 9.05
N ILE A 84 14.46 8.62 9.58
CA ILE A 84 13.28 9.27 8.98
C ILE A 84 13.59 9.69 7.55
N ALA A 85 14.68 10.43 7.34
CA ALA A 85 15.06 10.94 6.02
C ALA A 85 15.34 9.80 5.03
N ALA A 86 15.98 8.71 5.48
CA ALA A 86 16.22 7.53 4.66
C ALA A 86 14.90 6.85 4.24
N ALA A 87 13.99 6.61 5.19
CA ALA A 87 12.68 6.02 4.90
C ALA A 87 11.84 6.90 3.97
N LEU A 88 11.81 8.22 4.20
CA LEU A 88 11.09 9.17 3.36
C LEU A 88 11.74 9.44 1.99
N SER A 89 12.94 8.91 1.74
CA SER A 89 13.58 8.94 0.42
C SER A 89 13.22 7.72 -0.43
N ASP A 90 12.57 6.70 0.15
CA ASP A 90 12.19 5.47 -0.54
C ASP A 90 10.64 5.39 -0.68
N PRO A 91 10.10 5.39 -1.91
CA PRO A 91 8.66 5.33 -2.16
C PRO A 91 7.99 4.02 -1.72
N GLY A 92 8.79 2.98 -1.44
CA GLY A 92 8.32 1.72 -0.88
C GLY A 92 7.94 1.82 0.59
N PHE A 93 8.40 2.83 1.32
CA PHE A 93 8.04 2.99 2.73
C PHE A 93 6.80 3.86 2.92
N GLY A 94 5.96 3.46 3.87
CA GLY A 94 5.12 4.38 4.60
C GLY A 94 5.74 4.68 5.96
N VAL A 95 5.55 5.90 6.46
CA VAL A 95 6.11 6.36 7.74
C VAL A 95 5.03 7.04 8.56
N VAL A 96 4.92 6.73 9.86
CA VAL A 96 4.18 7.55 10.82
C VAL A 96 5.19 8.38 11.59
N LEU A 97 5.03 9.70 11.52
CA LEU A 97 5.86 10.70 12.17
C LEU A 97 5.17 11.17 13.45
N PHE A 98 5.92 11.27 14.54
CA PHE A 98 5.45 11.81 15.80
C PHE A 98 6.16 13.13 16.09
N GLY A 99 5.42 14.14 16.53
CA GLY A 99 6.01 15.45 16.79
C GLY A 99 5.09 16.41 17.54
N THR A 100 5.58 17.63 17.74
CA THR A 100 4.81 18.73 18.32
C THR A 100 4.18 19.56 17.21
N TYR A 101 2.84 19.59 17.13
CA TYR A 101 2.14 20.14 15.96
C TYR A 101 2.51 21.60 15.67
N GLN A 102 2.65 22.45 16.69
CA GLN A 102 3.03 23.86 16.54
C GLN A 102 4.43 24.09 15.98
N SER A 103 5.28 23.06 15.94
CA SER A 103 6.61 23.14 15.33
C SER A 103 6.59 22.94 13.81
N LEU A 104 5.42 22.61 13.23
CA LEU A 104 5.24 22.61 11.77
C LEU A 104 5.22 24.05 11.21
N PRO A 105 5.77 24.24 10.01
CA PRO A 105 5.56 25.46 9.23
C PRO A 105 4.08 25.87 9.16
N GLY A 106 3.83 27.18 9.22
CA GLY A 106 2.46 27.72 9.32
C GLY A 106 1.59 27.40 8.11
N ASP A 107 2.18 27.31 6.92
CA ASP A 107 1.54 26.91 5.67
C ASP A 107 1.07 25.44 5.70
N ILE A 108 1.85 24.54 6.31
CA ILE A 108 1.44 23.15 6.52
C ILE A 108 0.30 23.09 7.56
N ARG A 109 0.44 23.80 8.69
CA ARG A 109 -0.57 23.81 9.76
C ARG A 109 -1.91 24.39 9.34
N ALA A 110 -1.90 25.43 8.50
CA ALA A 110 -3.11 26.10 8.02
C ALA A 110 -4.03 25.16 7.22
N MET A 111 -3.48 24.05 6.72
CA MET A 111 -4.23 23.06 5.95
C MET A 111 -4.80 21.93 6.80
N GLY A 112 -4.26 21.71 8.01
CA GLY A 112 -4.94 20.91 9.03
C GLY A 112 -6.10 21.71 9.58
N GLY A 113 -7.30 21.13 9.68
CA GLY A 113 -8.51 21.88 10.07
C GLY A 113 -8.50 22.45 11.49
N GLN A 114 -7.42 22.23 12.24
CA GLN A 114 -7.15 22.84 13.55
C GLN A 114 -5.73 23.44 13.62
N PRO A 115 -5.45 24.57 12.96
CA PRO A 115 -4.10 25.16 12.92
C PRO A 115 -3.56 25.60 14.30
N GLY A 116 -4.46 25.80 15.28
CA GLY A 116 -4.16 26.17 16.66
C GLY A 116 -3.88 25.00 17.61
N TYR A 117 -3.91 23.74 17.16
CA TYR A 117 -3.70 22.57 18.02
C TYR A 117 -2.29 22.56 18.64
N THR A 118 -2.18 22.43 19.96
CA THR A 118 -0.89 22.57 20.70
C THR A 118 -0.28 21.27 21.19
N GLY A 119 -0.97 20.13 21.00
CA GLY A 119 -0.53 18.83 21.51
C GLY A 119 0.56 18.14 20.70
N GLY A 120 0.98 16.99 21.20
CA GLY A 120 1.71 16.00 20.41
C GLY A 120 0.79 15.43 19.32
N HIS A 121 1.35 15.12 18.17
CA HIS A 121 0.56 14.69 17.00
C HIS A 121 1.27 13.59 16.23
N ALA A 122 0.48 12.77 15.55
CA ALA A 122 0.96 11.77 14.61
C ALA A 122 0.43 12.05 13.20
N MET A 123 1.30 11.92 12.20
CA MET A 123 0.93 12.08 10.79
C MET A 123 1.53 10.95 9.95
N TYR A 124 0.81 10.53 8.93
CA TYR A 124 1.34 9.64 7.90
C TYR A 124 2.18 10.42 6.89
N ALA A 125 3.28 9.85 6.40
CA ALA A 125 4.12 10.40 5.35
C ALA A 125 4.65 9.30 4.43
N GLN A 126 4.79 9.61 3.14
CA GLN A 126 5.49 8.77 2.16
C GLN A 126 6.24 9.64 1.15
N ALA A 127 7.29 9.11 0.54
CA ALA A 127 8.03 9.81 -0.50
C ALA A 127 7.10 10.20 -1.68
N ASN A 128 7.23 11.44 -2.15
CA ASN A 128 6.57 11.96 -3.34
C ASN A 128 7.57 12.80 -4.14
N GLY A 129 8.52 12.11 -4.77
CA GLY A 129 9.64 12.72 -5.48
C GLY A 129 10.88 12.94 -4.60
N VAL A 130 11.92 13.53 -5.20
CA VAL A 130 13.20 13.75 -4.53
C VAL A 130 13.06 14.91 -3.54
N GLY A 131 13.27 14.62 -2.25
CA GLY A 131 13.28 15.65 -1.20
C GLY A 131 11.89 16.11 -0.73
N SER A 132 10.83 15.49 -1.21
CA SER A 132 9.44 15.82 -0.86
C SER A 132 8.60 14.60 -0.53
N VAL A 133 7.54 14.82 0.25
CA VAL A 133 6.61 13.79 0.69
C VAL A 133 5.17 14.18 0.41
N THR A 134 4.32 13.16 0.37
CA THR A 134 2.90 13.32 0.60
C THR A 134 2.63 13.07 2.08
N LEU A 135 1.96 14.00 2.74
CA LEU A 135 1.67 14.00 4.17
C LEU A 135 0.16 13.81 4.39
N GLY A 136 -0.22 12.80 5.15
CA GLY A 136 -1.58 12.56 5.61
C GLY A 136 -1.71 13.00 7.06
N ASP A 137 -2.21 14.20 7.28
CA ASP A 137 -2.51 14.73 8.60
C ASP A 137 -3.97 14.39 8.96
N PRO A 138 -4.24 13.55 9.98
CA PRO A 138 -5.60 13.21 10.40
C PRO A 138 -6.48 14.42 10.76
N LEU A 139 -5.88 15.55 11.16
CA LEU A 139 -6.59 16.82 11.41
C LEU A 139 -7.06 17.50 10.12
N GLY A 140 -6.56 17.10 8.95
CA GLY A 140 -6.94 17.66 7.66
C GLY A 140 -8.13 16.92 7.01
N ALA A 141 -8.49 17.40 5.81
CA ALA A 141 -9.51 16.78 4.96
C ALA A 141 -8.92 15.92 3.82
N GLY A 142 -7.58 15.85 3.71
CA GLY A 142 -6.89 15.12 2.66
C GLY A 142 -5.39 15.20 2.78
N TYR A 143 -4.70 14.66 1.77
CA TYR A 143 -3.25 14.69 1.70
C TYR A 143 -2.69 16.05 1.30
N LEU A 144 -1.55 16.40 1.89
CA LEU A 144 -0.70 17.50 1.44
C LEU A 144 0.42 16.93 0.58
N GLU A 145 0.45 17.31 -0.68
CA GLU A 145 1.48 16.87 -1.62
C GLU A 145 2.69 17.82 -1.63
N HIS A 146 3.84 17.31 -2.08
CA HIS A 146 5.07 18.08 -2.28
C HIS A 146 5.60 18.80 -1.02
N VAL A 147 5.32 18.28 0.18
CA VAL A 147 5.85 18.82 1.44
C VAL A 147 7.36 18.54 1.49
N PRO A 148 8.23 19.56 1.63
CA PRO A 148 9.67 19.32 1.73
C PRO A 148 10.01 18.47 2.96
N ILE A 149 10.82 17.42 2.80
CA ILE A 149 11.22 16.55 3.94
C ILE A 149 11.84 17.39 5.06
N ALA A 150 12.70 18.36 4.71
CA ALA A 150 13.37 19.23 5.67
C ALA A 150 12.39 20.00 6.58
N SER A 151 11.20 20.34 6.08
CA SER A 151 10.16 21.05 6.83
C SER A 151 9.61 20.24 8.01
N LEU A 152 9.75 18.92 7.99
CA LEU A 152 9.25 18.02 9.02
C LEU A 152 10.23 17.81 10.18
N ARG A 153 11.47 18.30 10.05
CA ARG A 153 12.53 18.07 11.04
C ARG A 153 12.19 18.67 12.40
N ALA A 154 11.71 19.91 12.43
CA ALA A 154 11.36 20.60 13.67
C ALA A 154 10.17 19.92 14.38
N PHE A 155 9.17 19.49 13.60
CA PHE A 155 8.05 18.68 14.10
C PHE A 155 8.55 17.41 14.79
N CYS A 156 9.34 16.58 14.09
CA CYS A 156 9.82 15.30 14.62
C CYS A 156 10.74 15.49 15.84
N ALA A 157 11.54 16.55 15.88
CA ALA A 157 12.43 16.85 17.00
C ALA A 157 11.67 17.06 18.31
N GLY A 158 10.45 17.60 18.25
CA GLY A 158 9.62 17.89 19.43
C GLY A 158 9.28 16.67 20.27
N LEU A 159 9.25 15.48 19.67
CA LEU A 159 9.05 14.19 20.37
C LEU A 159 10.24 13.23 20.17
N GLY A 160 11.45 13.76 20.02
CA GLY A 160 12.68 12.96 20.02
C GLY A 160 12.90 12.11 18.76
N PHE A 161 12.35 12.54 17.61
CA PHE A 161 12.45 11.85 16.31
C PHE A 161 11.85 10.43 16.30
N MET A 162 10.92 10.14 17.21
CA MET A 162 10.17 8.90 17.18
C MET A 162 9.42 8.78 15.84
N HIS A 163 9.54 7.62 15.19
CA HIS A 163 8.79 7.28 14.00
C HIS A 163 8.58 5.78 13.90
N LEU A 164 7.55 5.40 13.15
CA LEU A 164 7.33 4.04 12.69
C LEU A 164 7.46 4.01 11.17
N ALA A 165 8.19 3.05 10.63
CA ALA A 165 8.31 2.85 9.19
C ALA A 165 8.01 1.40 8.83
N ALA A 166 7.31 1.19 7.72
CA ALA A 166 7.07 -0.14 7.19
C ALA A 166 7.20 -0.13 5.67
N LEU A 167 7.84 -1.18 5.16
CA LEU A 167 8.01 -1.38 3.73
C LEU A 167 6.73 -2.00 3.16
N GLU A 168 6.28 -1.46 2.03
CA GLU A 168 5.21 -2.01 1.22
C GLU A 168 5.46 -3.49 0.93
N ARG A 169 4.48 -4.35 1.26
CA ARG A 169 4.63 -5.77 1.01
C ARG A 169 4.64 -6.00 -0.50
N VAL A 170 5.57 -6.84 -0.95
CA VAL A 170 5.61 -7.29 -2.33
C VAL A 170 4.54 -8.36 -2.50
N TYR A 171 3.41 -7.99 -3.10
CA TYR A 171 2.33 -8.90 -3.41
C TYR A 171 2.53 -9.50 -4.79
N GLN A 172 1.96 -10.68 -4.98
CA GLN A 172 1.78 -11.17 -6.33
C GLN A 172 0.71 -10.31 -7.04
N ALA A 173 1.12 -9.58 -8.07
CA ALA A 173 0.23 -8.72 -8.87
C ALA A 173 -0.42 -9.50 -10.02
N GLY A 174 0.27 -10.52 -10.53
CA GLY A 174 -0.25 -11.32 -11.63
C GLY A 174 0.53 -12.58 -11.90
N TRP A 175 0.16 -13.19 -13.02
CA TRP A 175 0.82 -14.34 -13.61
C TRP A 175 1.10 -14.03 -15.07
N ARG A 176 2.25 -14.50 -15.55
CA ARG A 176 2.61 -14.50 -16.95
C ARG A 176 2.84 -15.94 -17.39
N ALA A 177 2.21 -16.34 -18.48
CA ALA A 177 2.47 -17.64 -19.09
C ALA A 177 3.09 -17.44 -20.47
N TYR A 178 4.11 -18.24 -20.76
CA TYR A 178 4.60 -18.49 -22.11
C TYR A 178 4.15 -19.88 -22.55
N VAL A 179 3.55 -19.96 -23.73
CA VAL A 179 3.17 -21.23 -24.33
C VAL A 179 3.86 -21.36 -25.68
N GLY A 180 4.68 -22.41 -25.82
CA GLY A 180 5.40 -22.72 -27.04
C GLY A 180 4.48 -23.15 -28.20
N PRO A 181 5.06 -23.47 -29.38
CA PRO A 181 4.30 -23.93 -30.53
C PRO A 181 3.48 -25.19 -30.22
N GLY A 182 2.16 -25.17 -30.49
CA GLY A 182 1.25 -26.32 -30.34
C GLY A 182 -0.22 -25.93 -30.10
N HIS A 183 -1.08 -26.93 -29.88
CA HIS A 183 -2.50 -26.74 -29.54
C HIS A 183 -2.64 -26.48 -28.04
N VAL A 184 -3.22 -25.32 -27.68
CA VAL A 184 -3.46 -24.93 -26.29
C VAL A 184 -4.95 -24.98 -26.01
N THR A 185 -5.34 -25.89 -25.10
CA THR A 185 -6.72 -25.94 -24.59
C THR A 185 -6.79 -25.19 -23.27
N PHE A 186 -7.59 -24.12 -23.23
CA PHE A 186 -7.87 -23.38 -22.01
C PHE A 186 -9.13 -23.95 -21.36
N TRP A 187 -9.06 -24.27 -20.07
CA TRP A 187 -10.24 -24.49 -19.24
C TRP A 187 -10.55 -23.16 -18.54
N HIS A 188 -11.79 -22.69 -18.73
CA HIS A 188 -12.32 -21.38 -18.31
C HIS A 188 -11.58 -20.67 -17.14
N VAL A 189 -11.13 -19.43 -17.39
CA VAL A 189 -11.02 -18.40 -16.36
C VAL A 189 -11.95 -17.27 -16.79
N LEU A 190 -13.10 -17.16 -16.13
CA LEU A 190 -14.08 -16.11 -16.39
C LEU A 190 -13.60 -14.79 -15.76
N ARG A 191 -13.56 -13.77 -16.62
CA ARG A 191 -13.31 -12.34 -16.40
C ARG A 191 -11.83 -11.90 -16.31
N PHE A 192 -11.45 -11.08 -17.30
CA PHE A 192 -10.25 -10.22 -17.36
C PHE A 192 -8.88 -10.85 -17.70
N THR A 193 -8.81 -11.82 -18.63
CA THR A 193 -7.55 -12.27 -19.24
C THR A 193 -7.09 -11.31 -20.34
N HIS A 194 -5.90 -10.72 -20.24
CA HIS A 194 -5.33 -9.93 -21.34
C HIS A 194 -4.56 -10.87 -22.29
N ALA A 195 -5.07 -11.01 -23.51
CA ALA A 195 -4.37 -11.70 -24.59
C ALA A 195 -3.41 -10.74 -25.30
N LEU A 196 -2.12 -11.07 -25.36
CA LEU A 196 -1.15 -10.40 -26.23
C LEU A 196 -0.73 -11.37 -27.33
N TYR A 197 -1.40 -11.32 -28.48
CA TYR A 197 -0.97 -12.06 -29.66
C TYR A 197 0.06 -11.22 -30.42
N ALA A 198 1.27 -11.74 -30.60
CA ALA A 198 2.37 -11.08 -31.33
C ALA A 198 2.68 -9.64 -30.86
N GLY A 199 2.46 -9.32 -29.58
CA GLY A 199 2.74 -8.00 -29.01
C GLY A 199 1.71 -6.91 -29.36
N ARG A 200 0.55 -7.26 -29.92
CA ARG A 200 -0.55 -6.31 -30.18
C ARG A 200 -1.73 -6.56 -29.23
N PRO A 201 -2.31 -5.50 -28.64
CA PRO A 201 -3.61 -5.60 -27.98
C PRO A 201 -4.69 -5.91 -29.02
N THR A 202 -5.49 -6.97 -28.82
CA THR A 202 -6.67 -7.24 -29.64
C THR A 202 -7.94 -6.76 -28.92
N ASP A 203 -8.84 -6.11 -29.65
CA ASP A 203 -10.09 -5.54 -29.13
C ASP A 203 -11.05 -6.61 -28.56
N TRP A 204 -11.63 -6.30 -27.41
CA TRP A 204 -12.30 -7.23 -26.48
C TRP A 204 -13.66 -7.79 -26.93
N GLN A 205 -14.34 -7.20 -27.90
CA GLN A 205 -15.76 -7.49 -28.14
C GLN A 205 -16.06 -8.77 -28.93
N ARG A 206 -15.06 -9.56 -29.33
CA ARG A 206 -15.30 -10.77 -30.17
C ARG A 206 -15.24 -12.13 -29.46
N VAL A 207 -14.92 -12.21 -28.17
CA VAL A 207 -14.54 -13.50 -27.54
C VAL A 207 -15.55 -14.01 -26.49
N SER A 208 -16.66 -13.29 -26.21
CA SER A 208 -17.45 -13.53 -24.99
C SER A 208 -18.64 -14.51 -25.10
N THR A 209 -18.80 -15.34 -26.14
CA THR A 209 -19.99 -16.23 -26.25
C THR A 209 -19.75 -17.66 -26.78
N ALA A 210 -18.50 -18.13 -26.91
CA ALA A 210 -18.24 -19.50 -27.38
C ALA A 210 -17.76 -20.43 -26.24
N PRO A 211 -18.29 -21.67 -26.10
CA PRO A 211 -17.72 -22.67 -25.22
C PRO A 211 -16.40 -23.16 -25.85
N VAL A 212 -15.30 -23.06 -25.10
CA VAL A 212 -13.94 -23.46 -25.49
C VAL A 212 -13.34 -22.61 -26.63
N ALA A 213 -12.44 -21.70 -26.27
CA ALA A 213 -11.56 -21.04 -27.24
C ALA A 213 -10.25 -21.82 -27.36
N HIS A 214 -9.97 -22.38 -28.54
CA HIS A 214 -8.63 -22.87 -28.89
C HIS A 214 -7.69 -21.67 -29.01
N GLY A 215 -6.68 -21.58 -28.15
CA GLY A 215 -5.72 -20.48 -28.23
C GLY A 215 -4.49 -20.83 -29.05
N SER A 216 -3.82 -19.78 -29.56
CA SER A 216 -2.57 -19.86 -30.30
C SER A 216 -1.35 -19.68 -29.37
N PRO A 217 -0.15 -20.15 -29.77
CA PRO A 217 1.10 -19.86 -29.05
C PRO A 217 1.29 -18.35 -28.80
N GLY A 218 1.84 -17.97 -27.65
CA GLY A 218 2.01 -16.56 -27.30
C GLY A 218 2.30 -16.26 -25.83
N PHE A 219 2.30 -14.96 -25.51
CA PHE A 219 2.45 -14.46 -24.15
C PHE A 219 1.10 -14.06 -23.58
N TRP A 220 0.83 -14.51 -22.35
CA TRP A 220 -0.44 -14.29 -21.69
C TRP A 220 -0.21 -13.69 -20.31
N SER A 221 -1.02 -12.70 -19.93
CA SER A 221 -0.96 -12.04 -18.62
C SER A 221 -2.32 -12.09 -17.94
N VAL A 222 -2.33 -12.50 -16.67
CA VAL A 222 -3.56 -12.65 -15.86
C VAL A 222 -3.35 -12.02 -14.47
N SER A 223 -4.36 -11.38 -13.89
CA SER A 223 -4.29 -10.80 -12.54
C SER A 223 -4.29 -11.88 -11.45
N ALA A 224 -3.57 -11.65 -10.34
CA ALA A 224 -3.33 -12.66 -9.30
C ALA A 224 -4.59 -13.08 -8.54
N GLY A 225 -5.57 -12.19 -8.39
CA GLY A 225 -6.83 -12.45 -7.69
C GLY A 225 -7.67 -13.58 -8.30
N TYR A 226 -7.36 -14.00 -9.53
CA TYR A 226 -8.10 -15.02 -10.28
C TYR A 226 -7.46 -16.42 -10.22
N TYR A 227 -6.28 -16.56 -9.62
CA TYR A 227 -5.52 -17.82 -9.58
C TYR A 227 -5.69 -18.62 -8.28
N ALA A 228 -6.39 -18.05 -7.29
CA ALA A 228 -6.76 -18.76 -6.07
C ALA A 228 -7.90 -19.75 -6.37
N GLY A 229 -7.58 -20.84 -7.08
CA GLY A 229 -8.49 -21.97 -7.34
C GLY A 229 -8.80 -22.29 -8.81
N LEU A 230 -8.31 -21.50 -9.78
CA LEU A 230 -8.53 -21.73 -11.21
C LEU A 230 -7.22 -22.02 -11.93
N TYR A 231 -7.09 -23.23 -12.43
CA TYR A 231 -5.92 -23.73 -13.13
C TYR A 231 -5.82 -23.10 -14.54
N LEU A 232 -4.73 -22.43 -14.86
CA LEU A 232 -4.25 -22.39 -16.25
C LEU A 232 -3.70 -23.80 -16.57
N VAL A 233 -4.57 -24.75 -16.89
CA VAL A 233 -4.11 -26.01 -17.48
C VAL A 233 -3.83 -25.75 -18.94
N ALA A 234 -2.56 -25.57 -19.31
CA ALA A 234 -2.15 -25.69 -20.71
C ALA A 234 -2.29 -27.16 -21.13
N GLY A 235 -3.47 -27.54 -21.62
CA GLY A 235 -3.74 -28.90 -22.04
C GLY A 235 -3.06 -29.26 -23.36
N ARG A 236 -2.00 -30.09 -23.26
CA ARG A 236 -1.36 -30.97 -24.26
C ARG A 236 -1.21 -30.46 -25.70
N SER A 237 -0.16 -29.68 -25.93
CA SER A 237 0.98 -30.07 -26.80
C SER A 237 1.99 -28.92 -26.83
N GLY A 238 3.15 -29.09 -26.19
CA GLY A 238 4.25 -28.11 -26.24
C GLY A 238 4.75 -27.62 -24.88
N PRO A 239 6.00 -27.12 -24.82
CA PRO A 239 6.60 -26.61 -23.59
C PRO A 239 5.88 -25.33 -23.13
N PHE A 240 5.70 -25.18 -21.82
CA PHE A 240 5.16 -23.97 -21.20
C PHE A 240 6.01 -23.53 -20.03
N ARG A 241 5.96 -22.22 -19.71
CA ARG A 241 6.58 -21.64 -18.51
C ARG A 241 5.63 -20.65 -17.88
N VAL A 242 5.50 -20.69 -16.55
CA VAL A 242 4.67 -19.76 -15.78
C VAL A 242 5.53 -18.96 -14.82
N ARG A 243 5.37 -17.64 -14.85
CA ARG A 243 6.01 -16.69 -13.95
C ARG A 243 4.97 -15.98 -13.10
N ALA A 244 5.20 -15.91 -11.80
CA ALA A 244 4.51 -14.96 -10.95
C ALA A 244 5.07 -13.56 -11.25
N ILE A 245 4.19 -12.59 -11.50
CA ILE A 245 4.55 -11.17 -11.57
C ILE A 245 4.25 -10.58 -10.20
N MET A 246 5.26 -9.97 -9.60
CA MET A 246 5.15 -9.30 -8.32
C MET A 246 4.80 -7.82 -8.51
N SER A 247 4.32 -7.20 -7.46
CA SER A 247 3.82 -5.83 -7.45
C SER A 247 4.90 -4.76 -7.64
N ASP A 248 6.16 -5.14 -7.47
CA ASP A 248 7.37 -4.38 -7.78
C ASP A 248 7.86 -4.58 -9.23
N GLY A 249 7.10 -5.34 -10.05
CA GLY A 249 7.46 -5.67 -11.43
C GLY A 249 8.51 -6.77 -11.56
N SER A 250 9.06 -7.28 -10.46
CA SER A 250 9.89 -8.48 -10.48
C SER A 250 9.05 -9.70 -10.88
N SER A 251 9.71 -10.74 -11.36
CA SER A 251 9.03 -11.99 -11.68
C SER A 251 9.85 -13.18 -11.24
N ARG A 252 9.17 -14.22 -10.75
CA ARG A 252 9.80 -15.50 -10.40
C ARG A 252 9.17 -16.63 -11.20
N ASP A 253 10.00 -17.53 -11.71
CA ASP A 253 9.52 -18.77 -12.31
C ASP A 253 8.88 -19.64 -11.21
N VAL A 254 7.68 -20.16 -11.48
CA VAL A 254 6.90 -20.90 -10.47
C VAL A 254 6.90 -22.40 -10.76
N ASP A 255 7.09 -22.82 -12.01
CA ASP A 255 7.43 -24.19 -12.39
C ASP A 255 7.96 -24.26 -13.84
N GLU A 256 9.00 -25.07 -14.06
CA GLU A 256 9.33 -25.66 -15.36
C GLU A 256 8.74 -27.09 -15.38
N ALA A 257 7.53 -27.26 -15.89
CA ALA A 257 7.06 -28.61 -16.19
C ALA A 257 7.80 -29.09 -17.46
N ARG A 258 8.68 -30.08 -17.30
CA ARG A 258 9.29 -30.82 -18.42
C ARG A 258 8.28 -31.69 -19.14
#